data_AF-A0A2E4PQX4-F1
#
_entry.id   AF-A0A2E4PQX4-F1
#
_cell.length_a   1.000
_cell.length_b   1.000
_cell.length_c   1.000
_cell.angle_alpha   90.00
_cell.angle_beta   90.00
_cell.angle_gamma   90.00
#
_symmetry.space_group_name_H-M   'P 1'
#
loop_
_entity.id
_entity.type
_entity.pdbx_description
1 polymer ?
#
loop_
_entity_poly.entity_id
_entity_poly.type
_entity_poly.pdbx_seq_one_letter_code
_entity_poly.pdbx_strand_id
1 'polypeptide(L)'
;ETNQVIPARLQDDLLDFSTYGINDKWTVYHNNRQKNINYDYGMIVNFRNIAISPEQVKEKQFIKEKQIKDGTKTLLDNNGNVVKDSLGNPIKVDNFKTISVSIYEFTQFKSCQVTAKVDYIDFRNNQLIDAFPVTSEFVFDYIYANYNGDKRACDDSYYQYFDRRAVPFPSNEQMIYDTGEDLKAKLKAIITNNKFRK
;
A
#
# COMPACT_ATOMS: atom_id res chain seq x y z
N GLU A 1 23.93 11.76 7.22
CA GLU A 1 24.71 10.88 6.33
C GLU A 1 24.03 9.52 6.30
N THR A 2 23.54 9.11 5.14
CA THR A 2 22.87 7.83 4.93
C THR A 2 23.80 6.89 4.19
N ASN A 3 23.98 5.65 4.68
CA ASN A 3 24.85 4.63 4.06
C ASN A 3 24.32 4.06 2.73
N GLN A 4 23.28 4.67 2.14
CA GLN A 4 22.76 4.27 0.85
C GLN A 4 23.31 5.19 -0.23
N VAL A 5 23.87 4.59 -1.29
CA VAL A 5 24.29 5.31 -2.50
C VAL A 5 23.03 5.74 -3.23
N ILE A 6 22.56 6.94 -2.93
CA ILE A 6 21.48 7.58 -3.68
C ILE A 6 22.12 8.17 -4.95
N PRO A 7 21.62 7.86 -6.15
CA PRO A 7 22.08 8.52 -7.38
C PRO A 7 21.96 10.04 -7.24
N ALA A 8 22.96 10.82 -7.69
CA ALA A 8 22.96 12.28 -7.57
C ALA A 8 21.68 12.92 -8.14
N ARG A 9 21.18 12.38 -9.26
CA ARG A 9 19.91 12.80 -9.87
C ARG A 9 18.72 12.63 -8.92
N LEU A 10 18.64 11.51 -8.21
CA LEU A 10 17.56 11.24 -7.28
C LEU A 10 17.64 12.16 -6.05
N GLN A 11 18.85 12.50 -5.60
CA GLN A 11 19.04 13.50 -4.55
C GLN A 11 18.57 14.90 -4.98
N ASP A 12 18.92 15.32 -6.20
CA ASP A 12 18.47 16.60 -6.75
C ASP A 12 16.96 16.64 -6.90
N ASP A 13 16.37 15.55 -7.42
CA ASP A 13 14.92 15.40 -7.55
C ASP A 13 14.27 15.50 -6.16
N LEU A 14 14.76 14.81 -5.14
CA LEU A 14 14.23 14.89 -3.76
C LEU A 14 14.26 16.31 -3.17
N LEU A 15 15.20 17.15 -3.59
CA LEU A 15 15.40 18.52 -3.12
C LEU A 15 14.66 19.57 -3.96
N ASP A 16 14.06 19.19 -5.09
CA ASP A 16 13.26 20.11 -5.89
C ASP A 16 11.81 20.20 -5.38
N PHE A 17 11.55 21.25 -4.60
CA PHE A 17 10.23 21.61 -4.08
C PHE A 17 9.53 22.72 -4.89
N SER A 18 10.23 23.31 -5.86
CA SER A 18 9.79 24.51 -6.59
C SER A 18 8.61 24.24 -7.51
N THR A 19 8.49 23.00 -7.99
CA THR A 19 7.48 22.53 -8.94
C THR A 19 6.12 22.24 -8.31
N TYR A 20 6.04 22.24 -6.97
CA TYR A 20 4.84 21.79 -6.25
C TYR A 20 3.77 22.87 -6.03
N GLY A 21 3.98 24.09 -6.55
CA GLY A 21 2.98 25.17 -6.46
C GLY A 21 2.64 25.53 -5.01
N ILE A 22 3.65 25.62 -4.16
CA ILE A 22 3.53 26.00 -2.74
C ILE A 22 3.46 27.52 -2.54
N ASN A 23 3.71 28.29 -3.59
CA ASN A 23 3.61 29.74 -3.55
C ASN A 23 2.17 30.18 -3.32
N ASP A 24 2.00 31.21 -2.49
CA ASP A 24 0.72 31.89 -2.31
C ASP A 24 0.84 33.38 -2.70
N LYS A 25 -0.22 34.16 -2.51
CA LYS A 25 -0.24 35.59 -2.86
C LYS A 25 0.81 36.43 -2.11
N TRP A 26 1.32 35.93 -0.98
CA TRP A 26 2.17 36.67 -0.04
C TRP A 26 3.54 36.01 0.22
N THR A 27 3.71 34.75 -0.19
CA THR A 27 4.88 33.92 0.12
C THR A 27 5.34 33.20 -1.14
N VAL A 28 6.60 33.40 -1.51
CA VAL A 28 7.26 32.72 -2.62
C VAL A 28 8.39 31.87 -2.05
N TYR A 29 8.43 30.60 -2.44
CA TYR A 29 9.43 29.64 -2.02
C TYR A 29 10.46 29.44 -3.12
N HIS A 30 11.73 29.36 -2.71
CA HIS A 30 12.86 29.08 -3.59
C HIS A 30 13.65 27.90 -3.00
N ASN A 31 13.97 26.90 -3.83
CA ASN A 31 14.79 25.76 -3.40
C ASN A 31 16.20 26.19 -2.99
N ASN A 32 16.75 27.20 -3.69
CA ASN A 32 18.09 27.72 -3.49
C ASN A 32 18.04 29.23 -3.24
N ARG A 33 18.97 29.71 -2.43
CA ARG A 33 19.13 31.15 -2.19
C ARG A 33 19.54 31.85 -3.49
N GLN A 34 18.70 32.77 -3.95
CA GLN A 34 18.97 33.57 -5.15
C GLN A 34 19.72 34.85 -4.78
N LYS A 35 20.62 35.28 -5.66
CA LYS A 35 21.32 36.57 -5.50
C LYS A 35 20.28 37.71 -5.58
N ASN A 36 20.45 38.73 -4.75
CA ASN A 36 19.59 39.92 -4.67
C ASN A 36 18.18 39.71 -4.09
N ILE A 37 17.93 38.59 -3.39
CA ILE A 37 16.69 38.39 -2.62
C ILE A 37 17.04 38.27 -1.13
N ASN A 38 16.39 39.09 -0.31
CA ASN A 38 16.43 38.97 1.15
C ASN A 38 15.31 38.04 1.59
N TYR A 39 15.70 36.95 2.26
CA TYR A 39 14.77 35.94 2.77
C TYR A 39 14.51 36.21 4.25
N ASP A 40 13.23 36.25 4.63
CA ASP A 40 12.82 36.40 6.03
C ASP A 40 12.90 35.07 6.79
N TYR A 41 12.53 33.98 6.11
CA TYR A 41 12.45 32.64 6.69
C TYR A 41 13.17 31.61 5.83
N GLY A 42 13.67 30.56 6.48
CA GLY A 42 14.27 29.39 5.85
C GLY A 42 13.63 28.11 6.34
N MET A 43 13.43 27.16 5.43
CA MET A 43 13.07 25.79 5.76
C MET A 43 14.23 24.89 5.33
N ILE A 44 14.83 24.18 6.29
CA ILE A 44 15.90 23.22 6.02
C ILE A 44 15.34 21.82 6.19
N VAL A 45 15.43 21.01 5.13
CA VAL A 45 15.03 19.60 5.16
C VAL A 45 16.29 18.75 5.24
N ASN A 46 16.48 18.12 6.40
CA ASN A 46 17.63 17.27 6.69
C ASN A 46 17.23 15.80 6.62
N PHE A 47 17.61 15.10 5.55
CA PHE A 47 17.41 13.65 5.44
C PHE A 47 18.27 12.92 6.48
N ARG A 48 17.61 12.18 7.37
CA ARG A 48 18.24 11.47 8.49
C ARG A 48 18.52 10.03 8.14
N ASN A 49 17.54 9.34 7.57
CA ASN A 49 17.63 7.93 7.26
C ASN A 49 16.84 7.57 6.00
N ILE A 50 17.37 6.65 5.21
CA ILE A 50 16.64 5.96 4.16
C ILE A 50 16.85 4.46 4.40
N ALA A 51 15.76 3.77 4.70
CA ALA A 51 15.76 2.34 4.98
C ALA A 51 14.96 1.63 3.89
N ILE A 52 15.57 0.64 3.26
CA ILE A 52 14.90 -0.23 2.29
C ILE A 52 14.97 -1.65 2.83
N SER A 53 13.82 -2.32 2.88
CA SER A 53 13.78 -3.72 3.27
C SER A 53 14.19 -4.62 2.11
N PRO A 54 14.79 -5.80 2.40
CA PRO A 54 15.08 -6.77 1.37
C PRO A 54 13.79 -7.29 0.73
N GLU A 55 13.91 -7.84 -0.46
CA GLU A 55 12.81 -8.52 -1.15
C GLU A 55 12.41 -9.78 -0.37
N GLN A 56 11.14 -9.85 0.02
CA GLN A 56 10.59 -10.97 0.76
C GLN A 56 9.47 -11.63 -0.03
N VAL A 57 9.48 -12.96 -0.09
CA VAL A 57 8.37 -13.76 -0.60
C VAL A 57 7.94 -14.71 0.51
N LYS A 58 6.68 -14.58 0.95
CA LYS A 58 6.06 -15.49 1.92
C LYS A 58 5.15 -16.44 1.16
N GLU A 59 5.27 -17.72 1.49
CA GLU A 59 4.46 -18.78 0.88
C GLU A 59 3.54 -19.38 1.93
N LYS A 60 2.28 -19.62 1.54
CA LYS A 60 1.29 -20.23 2.42
C LYS A 60 0.44 -21.21 1.62
N GLN A 61 0.36 -22.44 2.13
CA GLN A 61 -0.54 -23.45 1.59
C GLN A 61 -1.66 -23.75 2.58
N PHE A 62 -2.90 -23.79 2.10
CA PHE A 62 -4.05 -24.19 2.91
C PHE A 62 -5.16 -24.81 2.06
N ILE A 63 -6.07 -25.53 2.72
CA ILE A 63 -7.21 -26.20 2.10
C ILE A 63 -8.48 -25.53 2.61
N LYS A 64 -9.42 -25.27 1.71
CA LYS A 64 -10.78 -24.81 2.02
C LYS A 64 -11.79 -25.84 1.55
N GLU A 65 -12.81 -26.06 2.37
CA GLU A 65 -13.91 -26.95 2.07
C GLU A 65 -15.23 -26.20 2.21
N LYS A 66 -16.18 -26.51 1.35
CA LYS A 66 -17.52 -25.92 1.36
C LYS A 66 -18.54 -26.96 0.96
N GLN A 67 -19.68 -26.99 1.65
CA GLN A 67 -20.82 -27.77 1.19
C GLN A 67 -21.64 -26.92 0.24
N ILE A 68 -21.83 -27.42 -0.98
CA ILE A 68 -22.68 -26.80 -1.98
C ILE A 68 -23.85 -27.72 -2.30
N LYS A 69 -25.00 -27.11 -2.62
CA LYS A 69 -26.17 -27.85 -3.08
C LYS A 69 -25.89 -28.44 -4.47
N ASP A 70 -25.86 -29.76 -4.55
CA ASP A 70 -25.66 -30.57 -5.75
C ASP A 70 -27.01 -31.19 -6.16
N GLY A 71 -27.93 -30.32 -6.55
CA GLY A 71 -29.28 -30.68 -6.96
C GLY A 71 -30.19 -31.11 -5.79
N THR A 72 -31.20 -31.91 -6.13
CA THR A 72 -32.19 -32.42 -5.18
C THR A 72 -32.35 -33.91 -5.37
N LYS A 73 -32.42 -34.66 -4.27
CA LYS A 73 -32.71 -36.10 -4.28
C LYS A 73 -34.13 -36.36 -3.77
N THR A 74 -34.75 -37.42 -4.26
CA THR A 74 -36.07 -37.85 -3.75
C THR A 74 -35.90 -38.46 -2.36
N LEU A 75 -36.74 -38.05 -1.41
CA LEU A 75 -36.74 -38.62 -0.07
C LEU A 75 -37.28 -40.05 -0.11
N LEU A 76 -36.51 -40.99 0.45
CA LEU A 76 -36.91 -42.39 0.61
C LEU A 76 -37.22 -42.69 2.07
N ASP A 77 -38.23 -43.52 2.33
CA ASP A 77 -38.51 -44.07 3.65
C ASP A 77 -37.49 -45.18 4.03
N ASN A 78 -37.56 -45.69 5.26
CA ASN A 78 -36.68 -46.76 5.74
C ASN A 78 -36.78 -48.07 4.94
N ASN A 79 -37.81 -48.20 4.09
CA ASN A 79 -38.07 -49.37 3.26
C ASN A 79 -37.68 -49.13 1.79
N GLY A 80 -37.13 -47.95 1.45
CA GLY A 80 -36.73 -47.58 0.10
C GLY A 80 -37.86 -47.05 -0.80
N ASN A 81 -39.06 -46.78 -0.27
CA ASN A 81 -40.16 -46.20 -1.03
C ASN A 81 -40.06 -44.67 -1.08
N VAL A 82 -40.52 -44.09 -2.18
CA VAL A 82 -40.60 -42.64 -2.37
C VAL A 82 -41.62 -42.02 -1.43
N VAL A 83 -41.16 -41.12 -0.57
CA VAL A 83 -42.04 -40.32 0.31
C VAL A 83 -42.75 -39.27 -0.54
N LYS A 84 -44.08 -39.24 -0.43
CA LYS A 84 -44.96 -38.34 -1.19
C LYS A 84 -45.63 -37.31 -0.26
N ASP A 85 -45.90 -36.13 -0.77
CA ASP A 85 -46.69 -35.11 -0.08
C ASP A 85 -48.18 -35.48 -0.02
N SER A 86 -48.99 -34.65 0.64
CA SER A 86 -50.44 -34.84 0.74
C SER A 86 -51.18 -34.82 -0.60
N LEU A 87 -50.52 -34.40 -1.69
CA LEU A 87 -51.05 -34.36 -3.06
C LEU A 87 -50.51 -35.51 -3.93
N GLY A 88 -49.68 -36.40 -3.37
CA GLY A 88 -49.10 -37.56 -4.07
C GLY A 88 -47.80 -37.29 -4.84
N ASN A 89 -47.21 -36.09 -4.72
CA ASN A 89 -45.96 -35.74 -5.41
C ASN A 89 -44.73 -36.15 -4.58
N PRO A 90 -43.64 -36.63 -5.21
CA PRO A 90 -42.40 -36.98 -4.52
C PRO A 90 -41.79 -35.77 -3.79
N ILE A 91 -41.48 -35.94 -2.50
CA ILE A 91 -40.76 -34.92 -1.72
C ILE A 91 -39.29 -34.92 -2.15
N LYS A 92 -38.81 -33.75 -2.56
CA LYS A 92 -37.41 -33.52 -2.94
C LYS A 92 -36.68 -32.86 -1.77
N VAL A 93 -35.56 -33.44 -1.38
CA VAL A 93 -34.65 -32.87 -0.37
C VAL A 93 -33.36 -32.41 -1.03
N ASP A 94 -32.79 -31.33 -0.50
CA ASP A 94 -31.55 -30.78 -0.98
C ASP A 94 -30.41 -31.78 -0.79
N ASN A 95 -29.67 -32.03 -1.88
CA ASN A 95 -28.50 -32.87 -1.83
C ASN A 95 -27.28 -31.96 -1.69
N PHE A 96 -26.45 -32.18 -0.68
CA PHE A 96 -25.23 -31.39 -0.47
C PHE A 96 -24.01 -32.23 -0.80
N LYS A 97 -23.08 -31.63 -1.54
CA LYS A 97 -21.76 -32.20 -1.82
C LYS A 97 -20.69 -31.32 -1.20
N THR A 98 -19.72 -31.94 -0.54
CA THR A 98 -18.51 -31.24 -0.08
C THR A 98 -17.58 -31.07 -1.28
N ILE A 99 -17.27 -29.81 -1.59
CA ILE A 99 -16.21 -29.43 -2.53
C ILE A 99 -15.00 -28.92 -1.75
N SER A 100 -13.80 -29.14 -2.30
CA SER A 100 -12.56 -28.70 -1.69
C SER A 100 -11.63 -28.03 -2.71
N VAL A 101 -10.79 -27.14 -2.21
CA VAL A 101 -9.74 -26.47 -2.97
C VAL A 101 -8.49 -26.35 -2.13
N SER A 102 -7.34 -26.67 -2.72
CA SER A 102 -6.03 -26.39 -2.16
C SER A 102 -5.48 -25.11 -2.80
N ILE A 103 -5.08 -24.16 -1.96
CA ILE A 103 -4.61 -22.84 -2.36
C ILE A 103 -3.15 -22.69 -1.96
N TYR A 104 -2.35 -22.19 -2.90
CA TYR A 104 -0.95 -21.80 -2.72
C TYR A 104 -0.87 -20.28 -2.89
N GLU A 105 -0.80 -19.56 -1.78
CA GLU A 105 -0.70 -18.10 -1.71
C GLU A 105 0.78 -17.67 -1.62
N PHE A 106 1.13 -16.64 -2.38
CA PHE A 106 2.43 -15.99 -2.35
C PHE A 106 2.23 -14.50 -2.08
N THR A 107 2.93 -13.99 -1.07
CA THR A 107 2.94 -12.57 -0.73
C THR A 107 4.34 -12.02 -0.96
N GLN A 108 4.48 -11.14 -1.94
CA GLN A 108 5.70 -10.39 -2.21
C GLN A 108 5.67 -9.09 -1.39
N PHE A 109 6.69 -8.88 -0.57
CA PHE A 109 6.79 -7.72 0.30
C PHE A 109 8.14 -7.03 0.13
N LYS A 110 8.09 -5.70 -0.02
CA LYS A 110 9.26 -4.81 0.01
C LYS A 110 8.79 -3.44 0.48
N SER A 111 9.62 -2.72 1.22
CA SER A 111 9.28 -1.40 1.76
C SER A 111 10.47 -0.46 1.70
N CYS A 112 10.18 0.83 1.56
CA CYS A 112 11.14 1.91 1.61
C CYS A 112 10.61 2.98 2.57
N GLN A 113 11.44 3.41 3.50
CA GLN A 113 11.12 4.46 4.46
C GLN A 113 12.17 5.55 4.40
N VAL A 114 11.72 6.79 4.29
CA VAL A 114 12.56 7.99 4.32
C VAL A 114 12.18 8.82 5.53
N THR A 115 13.15 9.08 6.40
CA THR A 115 12.99 9.97 7.57
C THR A 115 13.80 11.23 7.35
N ALA A 116 13.14 12.38 7.46
CA ALA A 116 13.75 13.70 7.41
C ALA A 116 13.41 14.49 8.67
N LYS A 117 14.22 15.51 8.97
CA LYS A 117 13.93 16.52 9.98
C LYS A 117 13.77 17.86 9.27
N VAL A 118 12.70 18.56 9.56
CA VAL A 118 12.45 19.91 9.05
C VAL A 118 12.79 20.89 10.15
N ASP A 119 13.62 21.89 9.83
CA ASP A 119 13.98 22.99 10.72
C ASP A 119 13.49 24.30 10.08
N TYR A 120 12.63 25.05 10.78
CA TYR A 120 12.20 26.39 10.38
C TYR A 120 13.04 27.45 11.09
N ILE A 121 13.65 28.34 10.32
CA ILE A 121 14.59 29.35 10.81
C ILE A 121 14.08 30.73 10.41
N ASP A 122 14.10 31.67 11.35
CA ASP A 122 13.96 33.10 11.06
C ASP A 122 15.36 33.66 10.76
N PHE A 123 15.58 34.17 9.55
CA PHE A 123 16.89 34.70 9.15
C PHE A 123 17.17 36.11 9.68
N ARG A 124 16.16 36.80 10.24
CA ARG A 124 16.33 38.15 10.80
C ARG A 124 17.07 38.13 12.13
N ASN A 125 16.80 37.11 12.96
CA ASN A 125 17.44 36.91 14.26
C ASN A 125 18.24 35.59 14.34
N ASN A 126 18.24 34.80 13.25
CA ASN A 126 18.88 33.50 13.14
C ASN A 126 18.40 32.48 14.20
N GLN A 127 17.12 32.54 14.57
CA GLN A 127 16.53 31.65 15.57
C GLN A 127 15.76 30.51 14.91
N LEU A 128 15.87 29.31 15.51
CA LEU A 128 15.03 28.17 15.19
C LEU A 128 13.62 28.44 15.73
N ILE A 129 12.65 28.54 14.84
CA ILE A 129 11.24 28.76 15.17
C ILE A 129 10.62 27.45 15.63
N ASP A 130 10.82 26.39 14.84
CA ASP A 130 10.24 25.08 15.09
C ASP A 130 11.06 23.99 14.37
N ALA A 131 10.97 22.77 14.87
CA ALA A 131 11.58 21.62 14.26
C ALA A 131 10.76 20.35 14.50
N PHE A 132 10.46 19.62 13.43
CA PHE A 132 9.70 18.38 13.53
C PHE A 132 10.27 17.31 12.59
N PRO A 133 10.20 16.03 12.99
CA PRO A 133 10.49 14.93 12.09
C PRO A 133 9.35 14.74 11.09
N VAL A 134 9.69 14.36 9.87
CA VAL A 134 8.74 13.93 8.84
C VAL A 134 9.21 12.59 8.30
N THR A 135 8.30 11.61 8.30
CA THR A 135 8.56 10.28 7.78
C THR A 135 7.60 9.96 6.66
N SER A 136 8.14 9.39 5.58
CA SER A 136 7.38 8.81 4.50
C SER A 136 7.76 7.34 4.33
N GLU A 137 6.79 6.54 3.91
CA GLU A 137 6.95 5.11 3.70
C GLU A 137 6.18 4.71 2.43
N PHE A 138 6.85 3.93 1.59
CA PHE A 138 6.25 3.23 0.47
C PHE A 138 6.34 1.72 0.72
N VAL A 139 5.21 1.04 0.66
CA VAL A 139 5.10 -0.41 0.86
C VAL A 139 4.62 -1.06 -0.43
N PHE A 140 5.44 -1.93 -0.98
CA PHE A 140 5.06 -2.87 -2.02
C PHE A 140 4.57 -4.15 -1.35
N ASP A 141 3.26 -4.38 -1.41
CA ASP A 141 2.59 -5.60 -0.95
C ASP A 141 1.77 -6.17 -2.11
N TYR A 142 2.21 -7.32 -2.62
CA TYR A 142 1.59 -7.95 -3.77
C TYR A 142 1.28 -9.42 -3.51
N ILE A 143 0.00 -9.74 -3.55
CA ILE A 143 -0.52 -11.10 -3.32
C ILE A 143 -0.96 -11.70 -4.66
N TYR A 144 -0.47 -12.91 -4.93
CA TYR A 144 -0.96 -13.79 -5.99
C TYR A 144 -1.12 -15.21 -5.46
N ALA A 145 -2.00 -15.99 -6.07
CA ALA A 145 -2.27 -17.35 -5.61
C ALA A 145 -2.53 -18.31 -6.77
N ASN A 146 -2.15 -19.57 -6.57
CA ASN A 146 -2.55 -20.68 -7.41
C ASN A 146 -3.54 -21.57 -6.65
N TYR A 147 -4.40 -22.27 -7.37
CA TYR A 147 -5.34 -23.20 -6.77
C TYR A 147 -5.40 -24.52 -7.52
N ASN A 148 -5.72 -25.59 -6.78
CA ASN A 148 -6.04 -26.90 -7.32
C ASN A 148 -7.35 -27.39 -6.69
N GLY A 149 -8.31 -27.82 -7.52
CA GLY A 149 -9.65 -28.21 -7.09
C GLY A 149 -10.74 -27.21 -7.49
N ASP A 150 -11.86 -27.20 -6.74
CA ASP A 150 -13.03 -26.39 -7.07
C ASP A 150 -12.96 -25.03 -6.38
N LYS A 151 -12.63 -23.97 -7.14
CA LYS A 151 -12.50 -22.60 -6.61
C LYS A 151 -13.73 -22.11 -5.86
N ARG A 152 -14.93 -22.65 -6.14
CA ARG A 152 -16.18 -22.31 -5.44
C ARG A 152 -16.15 -22.68 -3.96
N ALA A 153 -15.19 -23.50 -3.54
CA ALA A 153 -14.94 -23.84 -2.14
C ALA A 153 -14.24 -22.71 -1.37
N CYS A 154 -13.64 -21.74 -2.06
CA CYS A 154 -13.05 -20.54 -1.46
C CYS A 154 -14.06 -19.38 -1.40
N ASP A 155 -13.68 -18.32 -0.70
CA ASP A 155 -14.41 -17.05 -0.67
C ASP A 155 -14.23 -16.30 -2.00
N ASP A 156 -15.26 -15.62 -2.48
CA ASP A 156 -15.24 -14.93 -3.78
C ASP A 156 -14.19 -13.79 -3.81
N SER A 157 -13.85 -13.21 -2.65
CA SER A 157 -12.79 -12.20 -2.50
C SER A 157 -11.41 -12.70 -2.91
N TYR A 158 -11.23 -14.03 -2.94
CA TYR A 158 -9.97 -14.67 -3.26
C TYR A 158 -9.77 -14.88 -4.76
N TYR A 159 -10.83 -14.79 -5.56
CA TYR A 159 -10.74 -14.99 -7.02
C TYR A 159 -9.81 -13.99 -7.69
N GLN A 160 -9.76 -12.76 -7.18
CA GLN A 160 -8.84 -11.74 -7.69
C GLN A 160 -7.37 -12.13 -7.56
N TYR A 161 -7.01 -13.00 -6.61
CA TYR A 161 -5.63 -13.44 -6.41
C TYR A 161 -5.26 -14.59 -7.35
N PHE A 162 -6.24 -15.37 -7.80
CA PHE A 162 -6.04 -16.44 -8.79
C PHE A 162 -5.79 -15.91 -10.20
N ASP A 163 -6.28 -14.71 -10.51
CA ASP A 163 -6.06 -14.05 -11.80
C ASP A 163 -4.72 -13.27 -11.84
N ARG A 164 -4.01 -13.17 -10.71
CA ARG A 164 -2.72 -12.48 -10.58
C ARG A 164 -1.56 -13.43 -10.80
N ARG A 165 -0.42 -12.88 -11.22
CA ARG A 165 0.85 -13.60 -11.37
C ARG A 165 1.96 -12.83 -10.68
N ALA A 166 3.04 -13.54 -10.32
CA ALA A 166 4.24 -12.90 -9.79
C ALA A 166 4.67 -11.72 -10.68
N VAL A 167 4.92 -10.58 -10.04
CA VAL A 167 5.45 -9.37 -10.68
C VAL A 167 6.88 -9.13 -10.19
N PRO A 168 7.73 -8.48 -11.00
CA PRO A 168 9.05 -8.06 -10.51
C PRO A 168 8.90 -7.08 -9.35
N PHE A 169 9.80 -7.17 -8.38
CA PHE A 169 9.87 -6.18 -7.31
C PHE A 169 10.23 -4.80 -7.90
N PRO A 170 9.69 -3.71 -7.33
CA PRO A 170 10.12 -2.37 -7.70
C PRO A 170 11.61 -2.18 -7.38
N SER A 171 12.31 -1.41 -8.22
CA SER A 171 13.71 -1.09 -7.97
C SER A 171 13.85 -0.18 -6.75
N ASN A 172 15.03 -0.22 -6.11
CA ASN A 172 15.30 0.58 -4.93
C ASN A 172 15.16 2.07 -5.24
N GLU A 173 15.64 2.50 -6.40
CA GLU A 173 15.60 3.89 -6.86
C GLU A 173 14.16 4.37 -7.05
N GLN A 174 13.30 3.54 -7.66
CA GLN A 174 11.90 3.88 -7.86
C GLN A 174 11.17 4.02 -6.52
N MET A 175 11.40 3.10 -5.58
CA MET A 175 10.78 3.19 -4.26
C MET A 175 11.25 4.42 -3.48
N ILE A 176 12.54 4.77 -3.54
CA ILE A 176 13.06 5.99 -2.92
C ILE A 176 12.40 7.22 -3.57
N TYR A 177 12.28 7.25 -4.89
CA TYR A 177 11.63 8.34 -5.62
C TYR A 177 10.17 8.51 -5.19
N ASP A 178 9.39 7.43 -5.18
CA ASP A 178 7.96 7.47 -4.81
C ASP A 178 7.77 7.88 -3.34
N THR A 179 8.63 7.38 -2.44
CA THR A 179 8.65 7.79 -1.03
C THR A 179 9.04 9.28 -0.90
N GLY A 180 9.95 9.73 -1.75
CA GLY A 180 10.36 11.12 -1.87
C GLY A 180 9.23 12.06 -2.25
N GLU A 181 8.50 11.73 -3.30
CA GLU A 181 7.37 12.52 -3.77
C GLU A 181 6.25 12.58 -2.71
N ASP A 182 5.97 11.49 -1.98
CA ASP A 182 5.05 11.53 -0.84
C ASP A 182 5.58 12.41 0.31
N LEU A 183 6.88 12.36 0.62
CA LEU A 183 7.48 13.25 1.60
C LEU A 183 7.29 14.72 1.22
N LYS A 184 7.47 15.08 -0.05
CA LYS A 184 7.22 16.44 -0.54
C LYS A 184 5.75 16.83 -0.41
N ALA A 185 4.83 15.94 -0.75
CA ALA A 185 3.40 16.18 -0.59
C ALA A 185 3.03 16.46 0.89
N LYS A 186 3.60 15.69 1.82
CA LYS A 186 3.44 15.92 3.27
C LYS A 186 4.01 17.27 3.71
N LEU A 187 5.21 17.63 3.24
CA LEU A 187 5.82 18.92 3.52
C LEU A 187 4.96 20.07 3.01
N LYS A 188 4.44 19.98 1.78
CA LYS A 188 3.50 20.95 1.23
C LYS A 188 2.26 21.11 2.12
N ALA A 189 1.67 20.00 2.59
CA ALA A 189 0.51 20.06 3.46
C ALA A 189 0.83 20.76 4.79
N ILE A 190 2.01 20.50 5.38
CA ILE A 190 2.47 21.15 6.61
C ILE A 190 2.69 22.65 6.40
N ILE A 191 3.37 23.04 5.32
CA ILE A 191 3.62 24.45 4.97
C ILE A 191 2.30 25.20 4.73
N THR A 192 1.35 24.58 4.03
CA THR A 192 0.06 25.21 3.71
C THR A 192 -0.81 25.39 4.96
N ASN A 193 -0.76 24.43 5.90
CA ASN A 193 -1.54 24.48 7.13
C ASN A 193 -0.89 25.34 8.23
N ASN A 194 0.44 25.35 8.33
CA ASN A 194 1.19 26.21 9.24
C ASN A 194 1.75 27.40 8.46
N LYS A 195 0.90 28.40 8.21
CA LYS A 195 1.36 29.67 7.67
C LYS A 195 2.41 30.24 8.63
N PHE A 196 3.58 30.61 8.08
CA PHE A 196 4.70 31.24 8.81
C PHE A 196 4.30 32.49 9.61
N ARG A 197 3.09 33.03 9.37
CA ARG A 197 2.49 34.14 10.11
C ARG A 197 1.38 33.61 11.02
N LYS A 198 1.66 33.50 12.32
CA LYS A 198 0.66 33.70 13.37
C LYS A 198 0.70 35.15 13.82
#